data_AF-Q9F2L3-F1
#
_entry.id   AF-Q9F2L3-F1
#
_cell.length_a   1.000
_cell.length_b   1.000
_cell.length_c   1.000
_cell.angle_alpha   90.00
_cell.angle_beta   90.00
_cell.angle_gamma   90.00
#
_symmetry.space_group_name_H-M   'P 1'
#
loop_
_entity.id
_entity.type
_entity.pdbx_description
1 polymer ?
#
loop_
_entity_poly.entity_id
_entity_poly.type
_entity_poly.pdbx_seq_one_letter_code
_entity_poly.pdbx_strand_id
1 'polypeptide(L)'
;MFGLSELAIILVVVAAVLAVKKLPELTRSAGKSARILKSEARAARDADEPGTPRVIPGETVGREDTGTGNDTGTGTGTGPRG
;
A
#
# COMPACT_ATOMS: atom_id res chain seq x y z
N MET A 1 -45.09 -0.11 -6.75
CA MET A 1 -44.08 -0.51 -5.74
C MET A 1 -42.81 -1.05 -6.42
N PHE A 2 -42.28 -0.38 -7.46
CA PHE A 2 -41.18 -0.88 -8.30
C PHE A 2 -40.24 0.27 -8.71
N GLY A 3 -39.64 0.93 -7.72
CA GLY A 3 -38.71 2.04 -7.99
C GLY A 3 -37.43 1.87 -7.20
N LEU A 4 -37.54 1.95 -5.87
CA LEU A 4 -36.38 1.84 -4.99
C LEU A 4 -35.88 0.41 -4.83
N SER A 5 -36.78 -0.58 -4.71
CA SER A 5 -36.39 -1.98 -4.50
C SER A 5 -35.64 -2.56 -5.70
N GLU A 6 -36.05 -2.23 -6.92
CA GLU A 6 -35.40 -2.71 -8.14
C GLU A 6 -34.06 -2.01 -8.37
N LEU A 7 -34.00 -0.69 -8.11
CA LEU A 7 -32.75 0.07 -8.15
C LEU A 7 -31.76 -0.38 -7.06
N ALA A 8 -32.25 -0.73 -5.87
CA ALA A 8 -31.44 -1.29 -4.80
C ALA A 8 -30.87 -2.66 -5.20
N ILE A 9 -31.67 -3.53 -5.83
CA ILE A 9 -31.18 -4.83 -6.32
C ILE A 9 -30.12 -4.63 -7.39
N ILE A 10 -30.35 -3.75 -8.37
CA ILE A 10 -29.36 -3.45 -9.41
C ILE A 10 -28.07 -2.89 -8.79
N LEU A 11 -28.18 -1.95 -7.84
CA LEU A 11 -27.04 -1.38 -7.13
C LEU A 11 -26.25 -2.47 -6.41
N VAL A 12 -26.92 -3.39 -5.71
CA VAL A 12 -26.29 -4.51 -5.01
C VAL A 12 -25.56 -5.43 -5.98
N VAL A 13 -26.16 -5.75 -7.14
CA VAL A 13 -25.52 -6.59 -8.17
C VAL A 13 -24.28 -5.90 -8.74
N VAL A 14 -24.37 -4.61 -9.08
CA VAL A 14 -23.22 -3.83 -9.58
C VAL A 14 -22.13 -3.75 -8.52
N ALA A 15 -22.48 -3.46 -7.28
CA ALA A 15 -21.55 -3.43 -6.16
C ALA A 15 -20.88 -4.80 -5.95
N ALA A 16 -21.63 -5.91 -6.05
CA ALA A 16 -21.09 -7.26 -5.93
C ALA A 16 -20.08 -7.59 -7.03
N VAL A 17 -20.39 -7.25 -8.30
CA VAL A 17 -19.47 -7.46 -9.43
C VAL A 17 -18.18 -6.63 -9.28
N LEU A 18 -18.32 -5.36 -8.89
CA LEU A 18 -17.18 -4.49 -8.62
C LEU A 18 -16.38 -4.97 -7.42
N ALA A 19 -17.05 -5.43 -6.37
CA ALA A 19 -16.43 -5.91 -5.15
C ALA A 19 -15.42 -7.03 -5.42
N VAL A 20 -15.76 -8.03 -6.24
CA VAL A 20 -14.86 -9.18 -6.50
C VAL A 20 -13.51 -8.75 -7.10
N LYS A 21 -13.50 -7.72 -7.97
CA LYS A 21 -12.28 -7.25 -8.65
C LYS A 21 -11.64 -6.03 -7.99
N LYS A 22 -12.42 -5.15 -7.38
CA LYS A 22 -11.98 -3.87 -6.83
C LYS A 22 -11.72 -3.92 -5.33
N LEU A 23 -12.34 -4.83 -4.56
CA LEU A 23 -11.99 -4.98 -3.14
C LEU A 23 -10.52 -5.30 -2.90
N PRO A 24 -9.87 -6.28 -3.56
CA PRO A 24 -8.46 -6.58 -3.28
C PRO A 24 -7.54 -5.40 -3.63
N GLU A 25 -7.83 -4.71 -4.73
CA GLU A 25 -7.11 -3.51 -5.18
C GLU A 25 -7.30 -2.31 -4.22
N LEU A 26 -8.53 -2.03 -3.82
CA LEU A 26 -8.87 -0.97 -2.88
C LEU A 26 -8.33 -1.27 -1.49
N THR A 27 -8.42 -2.52 -1.01
CA THR A 27 -7.89 -2.90 0.31
C THR A 27 -6.37 -2.83 0.33
N ARG A 28 -5.69 -3.20 -0.77
CA ARG A 28 -4.23 -3.12 -0.89
C ARG A 28 -3.73 -1.67 -0.94
N SER A 29 -4.41 -0.80 -1.68
CA SER A 29 -4.05 0.62 -1.78
C SER A 29 -4.46 1.43 -0.53
N ALA A 30 -5.70 1.27 -0.06
CA ALA A 30 -6.19 1.90 1.16
C ALA A 30 -5.42 1.43 2.40
N GLY A 31 -5.04 0.15 2.49
CA GLY A 31 -4.22 -0.37 3.58
C GLY A 31 -2.84 0.27 3.66
N LYS A 32 -2.22 0.58 2.51
CA LYS A 32 -0.93 1.28 2.45
C LYS A 32 -1.05 2.71 3.00
N SER A 33 -2.05 3.47 2.55
CA SER A 33 -2.28 4.85 3.04
C SER A 33 -2.77 4.87 4.49
N ALA A 34 -3.62 3.92 4.88
CA ALA A 34 -4.13 3.80 6.25
C ALA A 34 -3.02 3.47 7.25
N ARG A 35 -1.96 2.74 6.85
CA ARG A 35 -0.80 2.49 7.71
C ARG A 35 -0.06 3.79 8.04
N ILE A 36 0.13 4.66 7.04
CA ILE A 36 0.75 5.97 7.23
C ILE A 36 -0.13 6.85 8.11
N LEU A 37 -1.42 6.98 7.77
CA LEU A 37 -2.36 7.73 8.60
C LEU A 37 -2.46 7.18 10.02
N LYS A 38 -2.33 5.86 10.24
CA LYS A 38 -2.36 5.26 11.58
C LYS A 38 -1.09 5.59 12.37
N SER A 39 0.09 5.60 11.75
CA SER A 39 1.32 6.03 12.44
C SER A 39 1.32 7.52 12.74
N GLU A 40 0.82 8.35 11.83
CA GLU A 40 0.71 9.79 12.03
C GLU A 40 -0.37 10.13 13.06
N ALA A 41 -1.55 9.51 12.98
CA ALA A 41 -2.61 9.68 13.97
C ALA A 41 -2.14 9.21 15.36
N ARG A 42 -1.37 8.12 15.45
CA ARG A 42 -0.83 7.67 16.74
C ARG A 42 0.22 8.63 17.29
N ALA A 43 1.11 9.15 16.47
CA ALA A 43 2.05 10.20 16.88
C ALA A 43 1.32 11.48 17.33
N ALA A 44 0.21 11.83 16.67
CA ALA A 44 -0.64 12.95 17.07
C ALA A 44 -1.35 12.70 18.41
N ARG A 45 -1.82 11.47 18.68
CA ARG A 45 -2.41 11.09 19.98
C ARG A 45 -1.37 11.03 21.10
N ASP A 46 -0.19 10.49 20.83
CA ASP A 46 0.90 10.39 21.81
C ASP A 46 1.51 11.77 22.11
N ALA A 47 1.43 12.74 21.18
CA ALA A 47 1.82 14.14 21.40
C ALA A 47 0.80 14.94 22.24
N ASP A 48 -0.43 14.46 22.36
CA ASP A 48 -1.47 15.02 23.26
C ASP A 48 -1.26 14.56 24.72
N GLU A 49 -0.36 13.60 24.97
CA GLU A 49 0.06 13.23 26.33
C GLU A 49 1.08 14.25 26.84
N PRO A 50 0.80 14.98 27.95
CA PRO A 50 1.64 16.10 28.39
C PRO A 50 2.96 15.60 28.97
N GLY A 51 4.00 15.47 28.14
CA GLY A 51 5.36 15.24 28.62
C GLY A 51 6.33 14.64 27.60
N THR A 52 7.00 15.51 26.84
CA THR A 52 8.23 15.26 26.04
C THR A 52 8.03 15.02 24.54
N PRO A 53 8.26 16.05 23.69
CA PRO A 53 8.35 15.88 22.25
C PRO A 53 9.56 15.00 21.89
N ARG A 54 9.32 13.82 21.30
CA ARG A 54 10.39 13.00 20.71
C ARG A 54 10.34 13.11 19.19
N VAL A 55 11.35 13.77 18.61
CA VAL A 55 11.54 13.86 17.16
C VAL A 55 12.04 12.51 16.65
N ILE A 56 11.24 11.81 15.84
CA ILE A 56 11.67 10.60 15.15
C ILE A 56 12.04 10.99 13.71
N PRO A 57 13.32 10.87 13.31
CA PRO A 57 13.75 11.14 11.94
C PRO A 57 13.06 10.19 10.96
N GLY A 58 12.37 10.75 9.97
CA GLY A 58 11.76 9.97 8.89
C GLY A 58 12.83 9.45 7.93
N GLU A 59 13.07 8.15 7.94
CA GLU A 59 13.87 7.48 6.91
C GLU A 59 12.97 7.16 5.70
N THR A 60 13.27 7.76 4.55
CA THR A 60 12.58 7.46 3.30
C THR A 60 13.14 6.16 2.72
N VAL A 61 12.38 5.07 2.81
CA VAL A 61 12.72 3.82 2.12
C VAL A 61 12.67 4.07 0.61
N GLY A 62 13.83 3.99 -0.03
CA GLY A 62 13.96 4.05 -1.48
C GLY A 62 13.06 2.99 -2.12
N ARG A 63 12.32 3.39 -3.16
CA ARG A 63 11.55 2.46 -3.96
C ARG A 63 12.55 1.52 -4.65
N GLU A 64 12.66 0.29 -4.16
CA GLU A 64 13.29 -0.77 -4.96
C GLU A 64 12.50 -0.92 -6.25
N ASP A 65 13.19 -0.59 -7.33
CA ASP A 65 12.69 -0.70 -8.68
C ASP A 65 12.29 -2.15 -8.97
N THR A 66 11.08 -2.23 -9.47
CA THR A 66 10.40 -3.38 -10.03
C THR A 66 11.27 -4.21 -10.98
N GLY A 67 11.25 -5.53 -10.82
CA GLY A 67 11.42 -6.48 -11.93
C GLY A 67 12.66 -7.37 -11.87
N THR A 68 12.65 -8.41 -11.02
CA THR A 68 13.55 -9.55 -11.23
C THR A 68 12.99 -10.42 -12.36
N GLY A 69 13.40 -10.10 -13.58
CA GLY A 69 13.33 -10.96 -14.76
C GLY A 69 14.64 -10.83 -15.52
N ASN A 70 15.50 -11.86 -15.37
CA ASN A 70 16.76 -12.12 -16.07
C ASN A 70 17.84 -11.01 -15.88
N ASP A 71 19.13 -11.26 -15.63
CA ASP A 71 20.03 -12.15 -16.34
C ASP A 71 21.12 -12.65 -15.40
N THR A 72 21.30 -13.97 -15.35
CA THR A 72 22.53 -14.60 -14.86
C THR A 72 23.61 -14.36 -15.92
N GLY A 73 24.59 -13.53 -15.59
CA GLY A 73 25.73 -13.20 -16.46
C GLY A 73 26.99 -12.93 -15.65
N THR A 74 27.37 -13.86 -14.78
CA THR A 74 28.62 -13.82 -14.00
C THR A 74 29.80 -14.11 -14.93
N GLY A 75 30.28 -13.08 -15.62
CA GLY A 75 31.47 -13.12 -16.47
C GLY A 75 32.66 -12.42 -15.81
N THR A 76 33.16 -12.94 -14.68
CA THR A 76 34.45 -12.49 -14.11
C THR A 76 35.52 -13.53 -14.41
N GLY A 77 36.00 -13.53 -15.66
CA GLY A 77 37.24 -14.21 -16.06
C GLY A 77 38.43 -13.27 -15.85
N THR A 78 38.94 -13.20 -14.62
CA THR A 78 40.21 -12.53 -14.32
C THR A 78 41.35 -13.42 -14.83
N GLY A 79 41.89 -13.12 -16.02
CA GLY A 79 43.07 -13.80 -16.57
C GLY A 79 44.38 -13.26 -15.97
N PRO A 80 45.41 -14.10 -15.73
CA PRO A 80 46.65 -13.68 -15.13
C PRO A 80 47.55 -12.95 -16.14
N ARG A 81 48.29 -11.97 -15.64
CA ARG A 81 49.27 -11.15 -16.37
C ARG A 81 50.42 -12.04 -16.87
N GLY A 82 50.70 -11.95 -18.17
CA GLY A 82 51.93 -12.40 -18.83
C GLY A 82 52.51 -11.25 -19.63
#